data_AF-A0A963FA23-F1
#
_entry.id   AF-A0A963FA23-F1
#
_cell.length_a   1.000
_cell.length_b   1.000
_cell.length_c   1.000
_cell.angle_alpha   90.00
_cell.angle_beta   90.00
_cell.angle_gamma   90.00
#
_symmetry.space_group_name_H-M   'P 1'
#
loop_
_entity.id
_entity.type
_entity.pdbx_description
1 polymer ?
#
loop_
_entity_poly.entity_id
_entity_poly.type
_entity_poly.pdbx_seq_one_letter_code
_entity_poly.pdbx_strand_id
1 'polypeptide(L)' 'MNTIQSKWDDFRIRAIHPKAGDNQLIEIRRAFFAGAAAIMGIHKDLAERNVSDQAACAVVAGLCDELNAFAAQVGRHRA' A
#
# COMPACT_ATOMS: atom_id res chain seq x y z
N MET A 1 -11.39 -3.07 15.83
CA MET A 1 -11.51 -4.30 15.00
C MET A 1 -10.61 -4.14 13.79
N ASN A 2 -9.77 -5.12 13.45
CA ASN A 2 -8.82 -5.03 12.32
C ASN A 2 -9.53 -5.25 10.98
N THR A 3 -10.40 -4.33 10.56
CA THR A 3 -11.03 -4.37 9.24
C THR A 3 -10.31 -3.46 8.25
N ILE A 4 -10.44 -3.74 6.95
CA ILE A 4 -9.94 -2.85 5.90
C ILE A 4 -10.55 -1.44 6.02
N GLN A 5 -11.81 -1.35 6.46
CA GLN A 5 -12.49 -0.09 6.72
C GLN A 5 -11.82 0.69 7.87
N SER A 6 -11.49 0.02 8.98
CA SER A 6 -10.75 0.65 10.09
C SER A 6 -9.37 1.16 9.65
N LYS A 7 -8.68 0.45 8.75
CA LYS A 7 -7.40 0.90 8.19
C LYS A 7 -7.55 2.08 7.23
N TRP A 8 -8.63 2.12 6.46
CA TRP A 8 -8.99 3.28 5.65
C TRP A 8 -9.26 4.51 6.54
N ASP A 9 -10.03 4.36 7.62
CA ASP A 9 -10.36 5.47 8.50
C ASP A 9 -9.11 6.07 9.16
N ASP A 10 -8.18 5.21 9.61
CA ASP A 10 -6.87 5.62 10.14
C ASP A 10 -6.02 6.33 9.07
N PHE A 11 -5.94 5.77 7.86
CA PHE A 11 -5.19 6.36 6.74
C PHE A 11 -5.75 7.73 6.37
N ARG A 12 -7.09 7.85 6.26
CA ARG A 12 -7.79 9.07 5.91
C ARG A 12 -7.40 10.22 6.85
N ILE A 13 -7.35 9.96 8.16
CA ILE A 13 -7.00 10.96 9.18
C ILE A 13 -5.54 11.42 9.05
N ARG A 14 -4.62 10.51 8.70
CA ARG A 14 -3.17 10.77 8.73
C ARG A 14 -2.62 11.32 7.42
N ALA A 15 -3.19 10.93 6.29
CA ALA A 15 -2.61 11.14 4.97
C ALA A 15 -3.38 12.14 4.10
N ILE A 16 -4.65 12.38 4.40
CA ILE A 16 -5.48 13.27 3.58
C ILE A 16 -5.60 14.64 4.25
N HIS A 17 -5.32 15.68 3.47
CA HIS A 17 -5.45 17.05 3.95
C HIS A 17 -6.91 17.37 4.33
N PRO A 18 -7.20 18.07 5.45
CA PRO A 18 -8.57 18.36 5.88
C PRO A 18 -9.42 19.17 4.89
N LYS A 19 -8.77 19.89 3.97
CA LYS A 19 -9.41 20.65 2.89
C LYS A 19 -9.49 19.90 1.56
N ALA A 20 -9.17 18.61 1.52
CA ALA A 20 -9.33 17.81 0.31
C ALA A 20 -10.80 17.80 -0.12
N GLY A 21 -11.06 18.12 -1.39
CA GLY A 21 -12.42 18.08 -1.94
C GLY A 21 -12.92 16.64 -2.15
N ASP A 22 -14.22 16.49 -2.38
CA ASP A 22 -14.87 15.17 -2.50
C ASP A 22 -14.26 14.30 -3.60
N ASN A 23 -13.92 14.87 -4.75
CA ASN A 23 -13.26 14.13 -5.83
C ASN A 23 -11.88 13.60 -5.43
N GLN A 24 -11.10 14.42 -4.70
CA GLN A 24 -9.79 14.00 -4.20
C GLN A 24 -9.93 12.88 -3.17
N LEU A 25 -10.93 12.96 -2.29
CA LEU A 25 -11.25 11.89 -1.34
C LEU A 25 -11.62 10.58 -2.03
N ILE A 26 -12.41 10.63 -3.11
CA ILE A 26 -12.80 9.46 -3.89
C ILE A 26 -11.58 8.82 -4.55
N GLU A 27 -10.73 9.59 -5.22
CA GLU A 27 -9.55 9.05 -5.89
C GLU A 27 -8.54 8.47 -4.90
N ILE A 28 -8.31 9.14 -3.77
CA ILE A 28 -7.45 8.59 -2.71
C ILE A 28 -8.04 7.29 -2.15
N ARG A 29 -9.36 7.22 -1.99
CA ARG A 29 -10.03 5.99 -1.54
C ARG A 29 -9.85 4.86 -2.53
N ARG A 30 -10.02 5.11 -3.83
CA ARG A 30 -9.76 4.13 -4.90
C ARG A 30 -8.32 3.63 -4.86
N ALA A 31 -7.35 4.55 -4.76
CA ALA A 31 -5.94 4.21 -4.69
C ALA A 31 -5.62 3.34 -3.46
N PHE A 32 -6.18 3.67 -2.29
CA PHE A 32 -6.01 2.87 -1.07
C PHE A 32 -6.49 1.43 -1.24
N PHE A 33 -7.71 1.23 -1.75
CA PHE A 33 -8.26 -0.12 -1.94
C PHE A 33 -7.56 -0.89 -3.06
N ALA A 34 -7.15 -0.22 -4.14
CA ALA A 34 -6.36 -0.83 -5.20
C ALA A 34 -5.00 -1.33 -4.67
N GLY A 35 -4.30 -0.51 -3.87
CA GLY A 35 -3.05 -0.90 -3.23
C GLY A 35 -3.24 -2.07 -2.26
N ALA A 36 -4.29 -2.04 -1.43
CA ALA A 36 -4.61 -3.15 -0.53
C ALA A 36 -4.88 -4.46 -1.30
N ALA A 37 -5.64 -4.39 -2.40
CA ALA A 37 -5.91 -5.55 -3.25
C ALA A 37 -4.64 -6.09 -3.91
N ALA A 38 -3.76 -5.23 -4.40
CA ALA A 38 -2.48 -5.63 -4.98
C ALA A 38 -1.59 -6.39 -3.97
N ILE A 39 -1.46 -5.87 -2.75
CA ILE A 39 -0.67 -6.50 -1.68
C ILE A 39 -1.26 -7.86 -1.29
N MET A 40 -2.58 -7.94 -1.12
CA MET A 40 -3.26 -9.22 -0.84
C MET A 40 -3.11 -10.21 -2.00
N GLY A 41 -3.15 -9.74 -3.25
CA GLY A 41 -2.91 -10.53 -4.44
C GLY A 41 -1.51 -11.15 -4.46
N ILE A 42 -0.48 -10.35 -4.12
CA ILE A 42 0.89 -10.86 -3.96
C ILE A 42 0.95 -11.98 -2.92
N HIS A 43 0.37 -11.78 -1.74
CA HIS A 43 0.35 -12.83 -0.69
C HIS A 43 -0.38 -14.10 -1.14
N LYS A 44 -1.50 -13.94 -1.84
CA LYS A 44 -2.28 -15.05 -2.38
C LYS A 44 -1.48 -15.82 -3.43
N ASP A 45 -0.83 -15.12 -4.37
CA ASP A 45 -0.01 -15.74 -5.41
C ASP A 45 1.17 -16.52 -4.83
N LEU A 46 1.78 -16.00 -3.75
CA LEU A 46 2.85 -16.70 -3.02
C LEU A 46 2.36 -17.96 -2.30
N ALA A 47 1.10 -17.98 -1.85
CA ALA A 47 0.53 -19.12 -1.12
C ALA A 47 -0.07 -20.19 -2.04
N GLU A 48 -0.65 -19.81 -3.18
CA GLU A 48 -1.40 -20.71 -4.06
C GLU A 48 -0.56 -21.30 -5.21
N ARG A 49 0.46 -20.57 -5.67
CA ARG A 49 1.37 -21.10 -6.68
C ARG A 49 2.45 -21.88 -5.93
N ASN A 50 2.90 -23.01 -6.46
CA ASN A 50 4.11 -23.72 -5.98
C ASN A 50 5.36 -22.85 -6.27
N VAL A 51 5.37 -21.62 -5.76
CA VAL A 51 6.49 -20.68 -5.86
C VAL A 51 7.60 -21.27 -5.00
N SER A 52 8.81 -21.35 -5.54
CA SER A 52 9.95 -21.71 -4.72
C SER A 52 10.17 -20.65 -3.64
N ASP A 53 10.68 -21.06 -2.47
CA ASP A 53 11.01 -20.12 -1.38
C ASP A 53 11.89 -18.97 -1.88
N GLN A 54 12.80 -19.24 -2.81
CA GLN A 54 13.67 -18.23 -3.41
C GLN A 54 12.89 -17.17 -4.21
N ALA A 55 11.89 -17.59 -4.99
CA ALA A 55 11.04 -16.65 -5.73
C ALA A 55 10.11 -15.88 -4.78
N ALA A 56 9.64 -16.50 -3.70
CA ALA A 56 8.89 -15.80 -2.66
C ALA A 56 9.74 -14.73 -1.95
N CYS A 57 10.98 -15.06 -1.59
CA CYS A 57 11.94 -14.12 -1.02
C CYS A 57 12.23 -12.95 -1.98
N ALA A 58 12.37 -13.20 -3.27
CA ALA A 58 12.62 -12.16 -4.27
C ALA A 58 11.45 -11.15 -4.36
N VAL A 59 10.21 -11.63 -4.30
CA VAL A 59 9.01 -10.77 -4.31
C VAL A 59 8.96 -9.89 -3.06
N VAL A 60 9.22 -10.47 -1.88
CA VAL A 60 9.25 -9.71 -0.61
C VAL A 60 10.39 -8.69 -0.61
N ALA A 61 11.59 -9.07 -1.08
CA ALA A 61 12.73 -8.16 -1.18
C ALA A 61 12.42 -6.97 -2.12
N GLY A 62 11.83 -7.23 -3.30
CA GLY A 62 11.43 -6.18 -4.23
C GLY A 62 10.40 -5.21 -3.63
N LEU A 63 9.45 -5.71 -2.83
CA LEU A 63 8.52 -4.84 -2.10
C LEU A 63 9.26 -3.95 -1.08
N CYS A 64 10.21 -4.49 -0.32
CA CYS A 64 11.01 -3.71 0.62
C CYS A 64 11.82 -2.62 -0.09
N ASP A 65 12.42 -2.94 -1.24
CA ASP A 65 13.20 -1.98 -2.03
C ASP A 65 12.32 -0.83 -2.54
N GLU A 66 11.14 -1.14 -3.06
CA GLU A 66 10.17 -0.14 -3.53
C GLU A 66 9.70 0.78 -2.39
N LEU A 67 9.39 0.20 -1.22
CA LEU A 67 8.99 0.97 -0.04
C LEU A 67 10.11 1.91 0.44
N ASN A 68 11.36 1.45 0.41
CA ASN A 68 12.53 2.27 0.75
C ASN A 68 12.73 3.41 -0.27
N ALA A 69 12.60 3.11 -1.57
CA ALA A 69 12.71 4.10 -2.63
C ALA A 69 11.62 5.19 -2.49
N PHE A 70 10.39 4.78 -2.22
CA PHE A 70 9.27 5.68 -1.96
C PHE A 70 9.51 6.55 -0.72
N ALA A 71 9.94 5.96 0.40
CA ALA A 71 10.23 6.72 1.63
C ALA A 71 11.33 7.77 1.39
N ALA A 72 12.39 7.42 0.65
CA ALA A 72 13.44 8.35 0.27
C ALA A 72 12.91 9.48 -0.63
N GLN A 73 12.00 9.18 -1.56
CA GLN A 73 11.35 10.19 -2.40
C GLN A 73 10.53 11.18 -1.56
N VAL A 74 9.71 10.68 -0.64
CA VAL A 74 8.89 11.54 0.25
C VAL A 74 9.78 12.40 1.14
N GLY A 75 10.87 11.85 1.68
CA GLY A 75 11.84 12.61 2.48
C GLY A 75 12.47 13.77 1.72
N ARG A 76 12.78 13.59 0.43
CA ARG A 76 13.32 14.66 -0.44
C ARG A 76 12.32 15.78 -0.74
N HIS A 77 11.01 15.52 -0.69
CA HIS A 77 9.97 16.53 -0.91
C HIS A 77 9.52 17.25 0.37
N ARG A 78 10.12 16.91 1.52
CA ARG A 78 9.85 17.55 2.82
C ARG A 78 10.91 18.56 3.25
N ALA A 79 12.01 18.69 2.49
CA ALA A 79 13.05 19.71 2.66
C ALA A 79 12.74 20.95 1.81
#